data_AF-A0A0G0FEU9-F1
#
_entry.id   AF-A0A0G0FEU9-F1
#
_cell.length_a   1.000
_cell.length_b   1.000
_cell.length_c   1.000
_cell.angle_alpha   90.00
_cell.angle_beta   90.00
_cell.angle_gamma   90.00
#
_symmetry.space_group_name_H-M   'P 1'
#
loop_
_entity.id
_entity.type
_entity.pdbx_description
1 polymer ?
#
loop_
_entity_poly.entity_id
_entity_poly.type
_entity_poly.pdbx_seq_one_letter_code
_entity_poly.pdbx_strand_id
1 'polypeptide(L)'
;MNDMEETASTPLHKKIPFIHQFSFDSISKVLTIVLVVSLLGGIGTGYFLSTNSGSKTANQIPLNQKPATAQQDSRTFRDFAEGKIVKKPEPKQGEYTEGTHLLTRDGAMPVALTSSVVDLSLYENKKVKVFGETQKALKEGWLMDVGKVEEI
;
A
#
# COMPACT_ATOMS: atom_id res chain seq x y z
N MET A 1 -64.74 -34.66 57.38
CA MET A 1 -65.13 -35.52 56.24
C MET A 1 -64.99 -34.71 54.97
N ASN A 2 -64.55 -35.39 53.91
CA ASN A 2 -64.33 -34.93 52.53
C ASN A 2 -62.87 -34.50 52.30
N ASP A 3 -61.94 -35.45 52.12
CA ASP A 3 -61.66 -36.24 50.88
C ASP A 3 -60.95 -35.34 49.86
N MET A 4 -59.63 -35.48 49.70
CA MET A 4 -58.94 -36.36 48.73
C MET A 4 -58.83 -35.74 47.34
N GLU A 5 -57.66 -35.97 46.73
CA GLU A 5 -57.37 -35.89 45.29
C GLU A 5 -57.23 -34.47 44.69
N GLU A 6 -56.37 -34.17 43.70
CA GLU A 6 -55.40 -34.95 42.95
C GLU A 6 -54.69 -34.01 41.95
N THR A 7 -53.39 -34.22 41.77
CA THR A 7 -52.54 -33.94 40.58
C THR A 7 -52.22 -32.54 40.04
N ALA A 8 -51.00 -32.52 39.46
CA ALA A 8 -50.61 -31.91 38.19
C ALA A 8 -50.04 -30.49 38.19
N SER A 9 -48.71 -30.46 38.38
CA SER A 9 -47.71 -29.82 37.51
C SER A 9 -48.19 -28.97 36.31
N THR A 10 -47.58 -27.77 36.22
CA THR A 10 -47.06 -27.03 35.04
C THR A 10 -47.70 -25.64 34.81
N PRO A 11 -46.95 -24.52 34.92
CA PRO A 11 -47.40 -23.27 34.33
C PRO A 11 -47.06 -23.25 32.83
N LEU A 12 -48.05 -23.52 31.99
CA LEU A 12 -47.98 -23.32 30.55
C LEU A 12 -47.92 -21.83 30.20
N HIS A 13 -46.76 -21.42 29.68
CA HIS A 13 -46.58 -20.49 28.56
C HIS A 13 -47.56 -19.28 28.47
N LYS A 14 -47.11 -18.15 28.98
CA LYS A 14 -47.60 -16.80 28.70
C LYS A 14 -47.53 -16.52 27.19
N LYS A 15 -48.66 -16.65 26.48
CA LYS A 15 -48.80 -16.14 25.11
C LYS A 15 -48.57 -14.63 25.11
N ILE A 16 -47.51 -14.20 24.43
CA ILE A 16 -47.28 -12.80 24.09
C ILE A 16 -48.05 -12.53 22.79
N PRO A 17 -49.07 -11.65 22.76
CA PRO A 17 -49.59 -11.16 21.49
C PRO A 17 -48.66 -10.03 21.02
N PHE A 18 -47.53 -10.38 20.41
CA PHE A 18 -46.73 -9.41 19.67
C PHE A 18 -47.09 -9.50 18.19
N ILE A 19 -48.21 -8.90 17.82
CA ILE A 19 -48.49 -8.56 16.43
C ILE A 19 -48.94 -7.09 16.45
N HIS A 20 -47.97 -6.19 16.27
CA HIS A 20 -48.31 -4.82 15.88
C HIS A 20 -48.91 -4.88 14.49
N GLN A 21 -50.21 -4.65 14.42
CA GLN A 21 -50.96 -4.53 13.19
C GLN A 21 -50.54 -3.21 12.54
N PHE A 22 -49.50 -3.25 11.70
CA PHE A 22 -49.09 -2.08 10.94
C PHE A 22 -50.18 -1.76 9.92
N SER A 23 -50.89 -0.65 10.15
CA SER A 23 -51.92 -0.15 9.25
C SER A 23 -51.25 0.30 7.94
N PHE A 24 -51.52 -0.43 6.86
CA PHE A 24 -50.93 -0.22 5.54
C PHE A 24 -51.18 1.18 4.96
N ASP A 25 -52.25 1.86 5.39
CA ASP A 25 -52.58 3.23 4.99
C ASP A 25 -51.50 4.24 5.40
N SER A 26 -50.84 3.99 6.54
CA SER A 26 -49.74 4.84 7.02
C SER A 26 -48.42 4.47 6.35
N ILE A 27 -48.23 3.19 6.01
CA ILE A 27 -47.01 2.71 5.33
C ILE A 27 -46.88 3.29 3.92
N SER A 28 -47.95 3.33 3.13
CA SER A 28 -47.90 3.92 1.79
C SER A 28 -47.59 5.42 1.83
N LYS A 29 -48.12 6.15 2.82
CA LYS A 29 -47.81 7.57 3.04
C LYS A 29 -46.36 7.76 3.49
N VAL A 30 -45.86 6.94 4.41
CA VAL A 30 -44.47 6.99 4.88
C VAL A 30 -43.51 6.65 3.73
N LEU A 31 -43.78 5.62 2.94
CA LEU A 31 -42.96 5.26 1.77
C LEU A 31 -42.93 6.37 0.73
N THR A 32 -44.07 7.00 0.46
CA THR A 32 -44.15 8.13 -0.48
C THR A 32 -43.34 9.32 0.02
N ILE A 33 -43.42 9.65 1.31
CA ILE A 33 -42.63 10.73 1.92
C ILE A 33 -41.14 10.41 1.85
N VAL A 34 -40.72 9.19 2.20
CA VAL A 34 -39.31 8.78 2.13
C VAL A 34 -38.78 8.84 0.70
N LEU A 35 -39.58 8.44 -0.30
CA LEU A 35 -39.20 8.49 -1.70
C LEU A 35 -39.02 9.93 -2.21
N VAL A 36 -39.91 10.84 -1.82
CA VAL A 36 -39.79 12.27 -2.17
C VAL A 36 -38.58 12.90 -1.50
N VAL A 37 -38.34 12.59 -0.22
CA VAL A 37 -37.17 13.09 0.53
C VAL A 37 -35.87 12.54 -0.03
N SER A 38 -35.82 11.27 -0.45
CA SER A 38 -34.61 10.69 -1.04
C SER A 38 -34.30 11.27 -2.43
N LEU A 39 -35.33 11.58 -3.24
CA LEU A 39 -35.15 12.28 -4.51
C LEU A 39 -34.56 13.69 -4.29
N LEU A 40 -35.14 14.47 -3.38
CA LEU A 40 -34.68 15.82 -3.09
C LEU A 40 -33.29 15.84 -2.44
N GLY A 41 -33.05 14.94 -1.49
CA GLY A 41 -31.76 14.79 -0.82
C GLY A 41 -30.65 14.27 -1.75
N GLY A 42 -30.99 13.37 -2.67
CA GLY A 42 -30.06 12.82 -3.67
C GLY A 42 -29.55 13.89 -4.64
N ILE A 43 -30.44 14.77 -5.13
CA ILE A 43 -30.07 15.88 -6.02
C ILE A 43 -29.17 16.88 -5.30
N GLY A 44 -29.52 17.26 -4.06
CA GLY A 44 -28.71 18.18 -3.26
C GLY A 44 -27.31 17.63 -2.93
N THR A 45 -27.24 16.35 -2.54
CA THR A 45 -25.97 15.68 -2.21
C THR A 45 -25.11 15.48 -3.46
N GLY A 46 -25.72 15.09 -4.58
CA GLY A 46 -25.02 14.93 -5.86
C GLY A 46 -24.44 16.24 -6.38
N TYR A 47 -25.18 17.34 -6.29
CA TYR A 47 -24.69 18.66 -6.68
C TYR A 47 -23.55 19.13 -5.77
N PHE A 48 -23.70 19.01 -4.45
CA PHE A 48 -22.66 19.40 -3.50
C PHE A 48 -21.36 18.59 -3.68
N LEU A 49 -21.47 17.27 -3.85
CA LEU A 49 -20.31 16.40 -4.11
C LEU A 49 -19.65 16.66 -5.47
N SER A 50 -20.43 17.03 -6.49
CA SER A 50 -19.91 17.44 -7.79
C SER A 50 -19.14 18.76 -7.72
N THR A 51 -19.55 19.71 -6.88
CA THR A 51 -18.81 20.98 -6.72
C THR A 51 -17.54 20.84 -5.89
N ASN A 52 -17.50 19.88 -4.97
CA ASN A 52 -16.33 19.61 -4.11
C ASN A 52 -15.41 18.51 -4.67
N SER A 53 -15.73 18.00 -5.87
CA SER A 53 -14.79 17.23 -6.69
C SER A 53 -13.79 18.22 -7.28
N GLY A 54 -12.89 18.69 -6.41
CA GLY A 54 -11.74 19.49 -6.79
C GLY A 54 -11.13 18.86 -8.03
N SER A 55 -11.05 19.68 -9.08
CA SER A 55 -10.23 19.40 -10.24
C SER A 55 -8.92 18.81 -9.72
N LYS A 56 -8.71 17.51 -9.97
CA LYS A 56 -7.35 17.00 -9.98
C LYS A 56 -6.68 17.81 -11.07
N THR A 57 -5.96 18.84 -10.65
CA THR A 57 -5.03 19.61 -11.45
C THR A 57 -4.40 18.66 -12.44
N ALA A 58 -4.73 18.81 -13.72
CA ALA A 58 -3.92 18.22 -14.76
C ALA A 58 -2.51 18.73 -14.47
N ASN A 59 -1.63 17.84 -14.02
CA ASN A 59 -0.22 18.11 -13.83
C ASN A 59 0.25 18.77 -15.13
N GLN A 60 0.45 20.09 -15.10
CA GLN A 60 1.27 20.74 -16.10
C GLN A 60 2.64 20.10 -15.95
N ILE A 61 2.99 19.24 -16.89
CA ILE A 61 4.30 18.60 -16.97
C ILE A 61 5.32 19.75 -17.04
N PRO A 62 6.16 19.98 -16.01
CA PRO A 62 7.36 20.77 -16.23
C PRO A 62 8.24 19.90 -17.13
N LEU A 63 8.49 20.34 -18.36
CA LEU A 63 9.36 19.70 -19.35
C LEU A 63 10.85 19.66 -18.94
N ASN A 64 11.16 19.50 -17.65
CA ASN A 64 12.53 19.41 -17.16
C ASN A 64 12.73 18.59 -15.87
N GLN A 65 11.85 17.62 -15.59
CA GLN A 65 12.07 16.69 -14.49
C GLN A 65 12.14 15.24 -15.00
N LYS A 66 13.34 14.68 -14.89
CA LYS A 66 13.69 13.25 -15.01
C LYS A 66 12.53 12.39 -14.52
N PRO A 67 12.06 11.38 -15.29
CA PRO A 67 10.87 10.61 -14.93
C PRO A 67 11.11 9.84 -13.63
N ALA A 68 10.60 10.40 -12.52
CA ALA A 68 10.33 9.66 -11.32
C ALA A 68 9.00 8.95 -11.54
N THR A 69 9.02 7.63 -11.67
CA THR A 69 8.17 6.68 -10.93
C THR A 69 8.48 5.28 -11.45
N ALA A 70 9.57 4.69 -10.96
CA ALA A 70 9.54 3.27 -10.66
C ALA A 70 8.81 3.16 -9.32
N GLN A 71 7.68 2.45 -9.33
CA GLN A 71 6.84 2.22 -8.17
C GLN A 71 7.70 1.71 -7.02
N GLN A 72 7.85 2.56 -6.00
CA GLN A 72 8.81 2.42 -4.92
C GLN A 72 8.39 1.23 -4.04
N ASP A 73 8.87 0.04 -4.36
CA ASP A 73 8.86 -1.11 -3.45
C ASP A 73 9.84 -0.85 -2.30
N SER A 74 9.49 0.09 -1.42
CA SER A 74 10.33 0.50 -0.29
C SER A 74 10.38 -0.52 0.85
N ARG A 75 9.82 -1.73 0.65
CA ARG A 75 9.83 -2.80 1.66
C ARG A 75 10.98 -3.79 1.47
N THR A 76 11.50 -3.87 0.25
CA THR A 76 12.49 -4.89 -0.16
C THR A 76 13.91 -4.34 -0.04
N PHE A 77 14.12 -3.04 -0.27
CA PHE A 77 15.43 -2.39 -0.16
C PHE A 77 15.63 -1.73 1.20
N ARG A 78 15.99 -2.54 2.22
CA ARG A 78 16.11 -2.10 3.61
C ARG A 78 17.48 -1.54 3.96
N ASP A 79 18.51 -1.97 3.24
CA ASP A 79 19.87 -1.54 3.47
C ASP A 79 20.19 -0.32 2.62
N PHE A 80 21.12 0.51 3.11
CA PHE A 80 21.64 1.63 2.35
C PHE A 80 23.14 1.76 2.53
N ALA A 81 23.81 2.27 1.50
CA ALA A 81 25.21 2.62 1.56
C ALA A 81 25.45 3.92 0.76
N GLU A 82 26.43 4.70 1.22
CA GLU A 82 26.81 5.96 0.61
C GLU A 82 28.25 5.88 0.14
N GLY A 83 28.53 6.35 -1.08
CA GLY A 83 29.86 6.31 -1.64
C GLY A 83 29.91 6.75 -3.09
N LYS A 84 31.05 6.54 -3.73
CA LYS A 84 31.25 6.82 -5.16
C LYS A 84 31.12 5.52 -5.95
N ILE A 85 30.27 5.50 -6.97
CA ILE A 85 30.17 4.33 -7.86
C ILE A 85 31.37 4.33 -8.81
N VAL A 86 32.04 3.19 -8.91
CA VAL A 86 33.15 2.93 -9.81
C VAL A 86 32.84 1.66 -10.58
N LYS A 87 33.04 1.69 -11.90
CA LYS A 87 32.87 0.50 -12.75
C LYS A 87 33.95 -0.53 -12.41
N LYS A 88 33.55 -1.78 -12.24
CA LYS A 88 34.50 -2.86 -12.01
C LYS A 88 35.18 -3.22 -13.35
N PRO A 89 36.50 -3.41 -13.38
CA PRO A 89 37.17 -3.93 -14.58
C PRO A 89 36.65 -5.33 -14.88
N GLU A 90 36.55 -5.66 -16.17
CA GLU A 90 36.08 -6.99 -16.58
C GLU A 90 37.01 -8.08 -16.01
N PRO A 91 36.44 -9.19 -15.52
CA PRO A 91 37.24 -10.30 -15.01
C PRO A 91 38.17 -10.83 -16.10
N LYS A 92 39.40 -11.18 -15.72
CA LYS A 92 40.27 -11.96 -16.60
C LYS A 92 39.60 -13.31 -16.88
N GLN A 93 39.83 -13.85 -18.08
CA GLN A 93 39.20 -15.08 -18.54
C GLN A 93 39.41 -16.22 -17.51
N GLY A 94 38.33 -16.69 -16.89
CA GLY A 94 38.33 -17.73 -15.85
C GLY A 94 38.28 -17.24 -14.39
N GLU A 95 38.31 -15.93 -14.14
CA GLU A 95 38.20 -15.35 -12.80
C GLU A 95 36.75 -14.99 -12.47
N TYR A 96 36.15 -15.67 -11.49
CA TYR A 96 34.83 -15.27 -10.99
C TYR A 96 34.93 -13.95 -10.23
N THR A 97 34.09 -12.97 -10.57
CA THR A 97 33.95 -11.69 -9.85
C THR A 97 32.48 -11.41 -9.61
N GLU A 98 32.14 -10.94 -8.41
CA GLU A 98 30.75 -10.60 -8.06
C GLU A 98 30.47 -9.12 -8.30
N GLY A 99 29.23 -8.82 -8.67
CA GLY A 99 28.77 -7.47 -8.98
C GLY A 99 29.33 -6.89 -10.29
N THR A 100 28.62 -5.90 -10.83
CA THR A 100 29.04 -5.17 -12.04
C THR A 100 29.78 -3.88 -11.70
N HIS A 101 29.48 -3.29 -10.54
CA HIS A 101 30.05 -2.04 -10.07
C HIS A 101 30.53 -2.16 -8.63
N LEU A 102 31.36 -1.22 -8.19
CA LEU A 102 31.80 -1.08 -6.81
C LEU A 102 31.35 0.27 -6.27
N LEU A 103 30.88 0.29 -5.03
CA LEU A 103 30.68 1.50 -4.25
C LEU A 103 31.91 1.72 -3.37
N THR A 104 32.73 2.69 -3.72
CA THR A 104 33.88 3.11 -2.90
C THR A 104 33.39 4.01 -1.78
N ARG A 105 33.66 3.59 -0.54
CA ARG A 105 33.26 4.31 0.68
C ARG A 105 34.49 4.88 1.36
N ASP A 106 34.37 6.09 1.91
CA ASP A 106 35.47 6.73 2.62
C ASP A 106 35.71 6.00 3.96
N GLY A 107 36.85 5.29 4.06
CA GLY A 107 37.26 4.61 5.30
C GLY A 107 36.49 3.32 5.63
N ALA A 108 35.70 2.77 4.70
CA ALA A 108 34.99 1.51 4.87
C ALA A 108 35.25 0.55 3.70
N MET A 109 34.93 -0.73 3.89
CA MET A 109 35.07 -1.73 2.83
C MET A 109 34.18 -1.35 1.62
N PRO A 110 34.69 -1.50 0.39
CA PRO A 110 33.90 -1.27 -0.81
C PRO A 110 32.78 -2.31 -0.92
N VAL A 111 31.66 -1.90 -1.51
CA VAL A 111 30.49 -2.76 -1.71
C VAL A 111 30.38 -3.14 -3.17
N ALA A 112 30.36 -4.42 -3.48
CA ALA A 112 30.01 -4.90 -4.82
C ALA A 112 28.51 -4.70 -5.05
N LEU A 113 28.18 -4.05 -6.16
CA LEU A 113 26.81 -3.73 -6.53
C LEU A 113 26.37 -4.61 -7.70
N THR A 114 25.17 -5.16 -7.57
CA THR A 114 24.39 -5.70 -8.68
C THR A 114 23.08 -4.92 -8.77
N SER A 115 22.48 -4.81 -9.94
CA SER A 115 21.21 -4.12 -10.14
C SER A 115 20.51 -4.69 -11.35
N SER A 116 19.22 -5.00 -11.19
CA SER A 116 18.36 -5.42 -12.30
C SER A 116 17.38 -4.32 -12.73
N VAL A 117 17.21 -3.28 -11.90
CA VAL A 117 16.15 -2.26 -12.07
C VAL A 117 16.69 -0.85 -12.31
N VAL A 118 17.90 -0.55 -11.84
CA VAL A 118 18.56 0.75 -12.05
C VAL A 118 19.81 0.56 -12.90
N ASP A 119 19.97 1.40 -13.91
CA ASP A 119 21.23 1.49 -14.64
C ASP A 119 22.28 2.21 -13.79
N LEU A 120 23.24 1.43 -13.26
CA LEU A 120 24.34 1.93 -12.43
C LEU A 120 25.38 2.70 -13.24
N SER A 121 25.47 2.47 -14.56
CA SER A 121 26.44 3.15 -15.41
C SER A 121 26.16 4.65 -15.52
N LEU A 122 24.90 5.06 -15.39
CA LEU A 122 24.51 6.47 -15.32
C LEU A 122 25.05 7.20 -14.08
N TYR A 123 25.45 6.45 -13.05
CA TYR A 123 25.93 6.96 -11.78
C TYR A 123 27.44 6.75 -11.58
N GLU A 124 28.15 6.26 -12.61
CA GLU A 124 29.60 6.13 -12.57
C GLU A 124 30.28 7.46 -12.24
N ASN A 125 31.26 7.39 -11.32
CA ASN A 125 32.00 8.52 -10.77
C ASN A 125 31.19 9.56 -10.00
N LYS A 126 29.89 9.35 -9.79
CA LYS A 126 29.06 10.23 -8.96
C LYS A 126 29.05 9.73 -7.52
N LYS A 127 28.91 10.67 -6.58
CA LYS A 127 28.65 10.35 -5.19
C LYS A 127 27.15 10.11 -5.05
N VAL A 128 26.79 8.94 -4.53
CA VAL A 128 25.41 8.50 -4.46
C VAL A 128 25.14 7.77 -3.15
N LYS A 129 23.86 7.75 -2.79
CA LYS A 129 23.27 6.87 -1.80
C LYS A 129 22.50 5.77 -2.52
N VAL A 130 22.93 4.53 -2.33
CA VAL A 130 22.29 3.34 -2.89
C VAL A 130 21.40 2.69 -1.83
N PHE A 131 20.24 2.20 -2.23
CA PHE A 131 19.31 1.44 -1.40
C PHE A 131 19.14 0.06 -2.01
N GLY A 132 19.27 -0.96 -1.17
CA GLY A 132 19.37 -2.33 -1.64
C GLY A 132 19.08 -3.38 -0.56
N GLU A 133 19.33 -4.62 -0.94
CA GLU A 133 19.41 -5.76 -0.02
C GLU A 133 20.82 -6.32 -0.02
N THR A 134 21.44 -6.41 1.16
CA THR A 134 22.76 -7.03 1.31
C THR A 134 22.65 -8.54 1.16
N GLN A 135 23.45 -9.09 0.25
CA GLN A 135 23.53 -10.52 0.01
C GLN A 135 24.85 -11.07 0.52
N LYS A 136 24.85 -12.38 0.79
CA LYS A 136 26.07 -13.10 1.14
C LYS A 136 26.97 -13.20 -0.10
N ALA A 137 28.11 -12.55 -0.04
CA ALA A 137 29.15 -12.63 -1.06
C ALA A 137 29.98 -13.92 -0.92
N LEU A 138 30.41 -14.52 -2.03
CA LEU A 138 31.31 -15.67 -2.08
C LEU A 138 32.77 -15.23 -2.15
N LYS A 139 33.05 -14.13 -2.86
CA LYS A 139 34.41 -13.59 -3.03
C LYS A 139 34.58 -12.19 -2.48
N GLU A 140 33.56 -11.36 -2.58
CA GLU A 140 33.62 -9.99 -2.09
C GLU A 140 33.33 -9.94 -0.58
N GLY A 141 33.75 -8.88 0.11
CA GLY A 141 33.41 -8.70 1.53
C GLY A 141 31.95 -8.28 1.74
N TRP A 142 31.35 -7.63 0.74
CA TRP A 142 29.99 -7.12 0.77
C TRP A 142 29.43 -7.08 -0.66
N LEU A 143 28.34 -7.81 -0.90
CA LEU A 143 27.56 -7.74 -2.13
C LEU A 143 26.17 -7.18 -1.82
N MET A 144 25.66 -6.29 -2.65
CA MET A 144 24.35 -5.69 -2.47
C MET A 144 23.61 -5.59 -3.80
N ASP A 145 22.34 -5.99 -3.80
CA ASP A 145 21.43 -5.80 -4.93
C ASP A 145 20.69 -4.46 -4.78
N VAL A 146 20.85 -3.60 -5.77
CA VAL A 146 20.44 -2.20 -5.72
C VAL A 146 19.10 -2.03 -6.42
N GLY A 147 18.13 -1.53 -5.66
CA GLY A 147 16.80 -1.20 -6.15
C GLY A 147 16.60 0.26 -6.49
N LYS A 148 17.35 1.14 -5.82
CA LYS A 148 17.19 2.59 -5.92
C LYS A 148 18.52 3.29 -5.66
N VAL A 149 18.75 4.37 -6.41
CA VAL A 149 19.95 5.22 -6.29
C VAL A 149 19.52 6.68 -6.20
N GLU A 150 20.08 7.41 -5.25
CA GLU A 150 19.91 8.85 -5.05
C GLU A 150 21.27 9.55 -5.15
N GLU A 151 21.38 10.62 -5.93
CA GLU A 151 22.61 11.41 -6.03
C GLU A 151 22.71 12.39 -4.86
N ILE A 152 23.90 12.56 -4.29
CA ILE A 152 24.17 13.40 -3.09
C ILE A 152 25.29 14.41 -3.32
#